data_AF-A0A966YRM8-F1
#
_entry.id   AF-A0A966YRM8-F1
#
_cell.length_a   1.000
_cell.length_b   1.000
_cell.length_c   1.000
_cell.angle_alpha   90.00
_cell.angle_beta   90.00
_cell.angle_gamma   90.00
#
_symmetry.space_group_name_H-M   'P 1'
#
loop_
_entity.id
_entity.type
_entity.pdbx_description
1 polymer ?
#
loop_
_entity_poly.entity_id
_entity_poly.type
_entity_poly.pdbx_seq_one_letter_code
_entity_poly.pdbx_strand_id
1 'polypeptide(L)'
;MEIAPTTLEPYLQRQVDHGISGIDIMHGHLKVLMLEAEQELIRAQEVENETEEAMDSMERKYWEGQVDALTHLYSLTYDLSFAIMAREANDEV
;
A
#
# COMPACT_ATOMS: atom_id res chain seq x y z
N MET A 1 0.04 22.15 -20.38
CA MET A 1 0.94 21.56 -19.38
C MET A 1 1.13 20.12 -19.80
N GLU A 2 2.28 19.76 -20.37
CA GLU A 2 2.63 18.35 -20.54
C GLU A 2 2.75 17.76 -19.15
N ILE A 3 1.86 16.83 -18.81
CA ILE A 3 2.02 16.01 -17.62
C ILE A 3 3.08 14.97 -18.00
N ALA A 4 4.35 15.30 -17.77
CA ALA A 4 5.38 14.29 -17.72
C ALA A 4 5.16 13.49 -16.42
N PRO A 5 4.73 12.22 -16.48
CA PRO A 5 4.56 11.44 -15.27
C PRO A 5 5.90 11.34 -14.53
N THR A 6 5.87 11.49 -13.21
CA THR A 6 6.97 11.03 -12.35
C THR A 6 7.33 9.60 -12.74
N THR A 7 8.60 9.29 -12.92
CA THR A 7 9.06 7.98 -13.38
C THR A 7 8.56 6.89 -12.42
N LEU A 8 7.59 6.09 -12.88
CA LEU A 8 7.12 4.93 -12.14
C LEU A 8 8.19 3.84 -12.14
N GLU A 9 8.20 3.02 -11.10
CA GLU A 9 9.00 1.79 -11.08
C GLU A 9 8.71 0.96 -12.35
N PRO A 10 9.72 0.35 -13.00
CA PRO A 10 9.53 -0.32 -14.28
C PRO A 10 8.45 -1.41 -14.28
N TYR A 11 8.22 -2.07 -13.14
CA TYR A 11 7.18 -3.09 -13.02
C TYR A 11 5.77 -2.51 -12.82
N LEU A 12 5.63 -1.30 -12.28
CA LEU A 12 4.36 -0.58 -12.23
C LEU A 12 4.01 -0.03 -13.61
N GLN A 13 4.98 0.55 -14.32
CA GLN A 13 4.78 1.05 -15.68
C GLN A 13 4.32 -0.07 -16.63
N ARG A 14 4.91 -1.27 -16.55
CA ARG A 14 4.46 -2.42 -17.36
C ARG A 14 2.99 -2.76 -17.13
N GLN A 15 2.48 -2.64 -15.91
CA GLN A 15 1.07 -2.92 -15.62
C GLN A 15 0.15 -1.87 -16.24
N VAL A 16 0.56 -0.60 -16.21
CA VAL A 16 -0.13 0.48 -16.94
C VAL A 16 -0.13 0.20 -18.44
N ASP A 17 1.01 -0.19 -19.00
CA ASP A 17 1.15 -0.51 -20.43
C ASP A 17 0.27 -1.72 -20.85
N HIS A 18 -0.03 -2.62 -19.91
CA HIS A 18 -0.95 -3.75 -20.08
C HIS A 18 -2.43 -3.39 -19.87
N GLY A 19 -2.77 -2.14 -19.60
CA GLY A 19 -4.16 -1.69 -19.43
C GLY A 19 -4.80 -2.13 -18.12
N ILE A 20 -4.01 -2.50 -17.11
CA ILE A 20 -4.52 -2.84 -15.78
C ILE A 20 -5.05 -1.57 -15.11
N SER A 21 -6.19 -1.67 -14.41
CA SER A 21 -6.78 -0.52 -13.74
C SER A 21 -5.85 0.02 -12.65
N GLY A 22 -5.85 1.34 -12.45
CA GLY A 22 -5.01 1.97 -11.41
C GLY A 22 -5.29 1.42 -10.01
N ILE A 23 -6.56 1.08 -9.71
CA ILE A 23 -6.95 0.49 -8.42
C ILE A 23 -6.35 -0.90 -8.26
N ASP A 24 -6.37 -1.74 -9.31
CA ASP A 24 -5.78 -3.09 -9.24
C ASP A 24 -4.25 -3.05 -9.13
N ILE A 25 -3.59 -2.10 -9.81
CA ILE A 25 -2.15 -1.86 -9.66
C ILE A 25 -1.83 -1.46 -8.22
N MET A 26 -2.58 -0.51 -7.65
CA MET A 26 -2.43 -0.09 -6.26
C MET A 26 -2.68 -1.24 -5.29
N HIS A 27 -3.76 -1.99 -5.50
CA HIS A 27 -4.12 -3.16 -4.69
C HIS A 27 -2.97 -4.18 -4.63
N GLY A 28 -2.35 -4.48 -5.78
CA GLY A 28 -1.20 -5.37 -5.86
C GLY A 28 0.04 -4.78 -5.20
N HIS A 29 0.37 -3.52 -5.48
CA HIS A 29 1.58 -2.87 -4.96
C HIS A 29 1.53 -2.65 -3.45
N LEU A 30 0.35 -2.37 -2.88
CA LEU A 30 0.17 -2.20 -1.43
C LEU A 30 0.62 -3.44 -0.65
N LYS A 31 0.48 -4.66 -1.20
CA LYS A 31 1.00 -5.88 -0.54
C LYS A 31 2.51 -5.88 -0.40
N VAL A 32 3.23 -5.31 -1.37
CA VAL A 32 4.69 -5.16 -1.31
C VAL A 32 5.06 -4.16 -0.22
N LEU A 33 4.40 -3.00 -0.21
CA LEU A 33 4.64 -1.96 0.80
C LEU A 33 4.30 -2.45 2.22
N MET A 34 3.21 -3.22 2.37
CA MET A 34 2.84 -3.84 3.65
C MET A 34 3.91 -4.82 4.11
N LEU A 35 4.39 -5.71 3.23
CA LEU A 35 5.45 -6.66 3.56
C LEU A 35 6.74 -5.95 4.01
N GLU A 36 7.12 -4.88 3.31
CA GLU A 36 8.28 -4.06 3.67
C GLU A 36 8.08 -3.39 5.03
N ALA A 37 6.93 -2.75 5.26
CA ALA A 37 6.61 -2.10 6.53
C ALA A 37 6.53 -3.10 7.71
N GLU A 38 5.99 -4.30 7.50
CA GLU A 38 5.96 -5.38 8.50
C GLU A 38 7.38 -5.83 8.87
N GLN A 39 8.29 -5.94 7.89
CA GLN A 39 9.69 -6.28 8.17
C GLN A 39 10.38 -5.19 9.00
N GLU A 40 10.16 -3.92 8.69
CA GLU A 40 10.71 -2.82 9.49
C GLU A 40 10.11 -2.76 10.89
N LEU A 41 8.80 -3.03 11.04
CA LEU A 41 8.16 -3.13 12.34
C LEU A 41 8.77 -4.25 13.19
N ILE A 42 9.02 -5.43 12.61
CA ILE A 42 9.68 -6.54 13.30
C ILE A 42 11.06 -6.13 13.78
N ARG A 43 11.88 -5.49 12.93
CA ARG A 43 13.21 -5.01 13.32
C ARG A 43 13.13 -3.95 14.42
N ALA A 44 12.20 -3.01 14.33
CA ALA A 44 12.01 -1.99 15.36
C ALA A 44 11.58 -2.60 16.70
N GLN A 45 10.77 -3.67 16.67
CA GLN A 45 10.42 -4.43 17.88
C GLN A 45 11.64 -5.16 18.46
N GLU A 46 12.48 -5.77 17.63
CA GLU A 46 13.71 -6.44 18.07
C GLU A 46 14.66 -5.43 18.76
N VAL A 47 14.89 -4.27 18.14
CA VAL A 47 15.73 -3.21 18.70
C VAL A 47 15.15 -2.67 20.00
N GLU A 48 13.85 -2.33 20.04
CA GLU A 48 13.19 -1.84 21.27
C GLU A 48 13.33 -2.85 22.42
N ASN A 49 13.22 -4.16 22.12
CA ASN A 49 13.37 -5.22 23.13
C ASN A 49 14.83 -5.38 23.62
N GLU A 50 15.83 -5.04 22.79
CA GLU A 50 17.24 -5.11 23.16
C GLU A 50 17.70 -3.91 23.98
N THR A 51 17.24 -2.71 23.64
CA THR A 51 17.73 -1.45 24.21
C THR A 51 16.83 -0.91 25.33
N GLU A 52 15.54 -1.21 25.28
CA GLU A 52 14.48 -0.62 26.12
C GLU A 52 14.46 0.93 26.10
N GLU A 53 15.03 1.55 25.06
CA GLU A 53 15.12 3.00 24.97
C GLU A 53 13.81 3.62 24.43
N ALA A 54 13.43 4.76 25.01
CA ALA A 54 12.22 5.48 24.62
C ALA A 54 12.25 5.97 23.16
N MET A 55 13.43 6.14 22.55
CA MET A 55 13.56 6.48 21.13
C MET A 55 13.14 5.32 20.23
N ASP A 56 13.50 4.10 20.59
CA ASP A 56 13.17 2.90 19.81
C ASP A 56 11.68 2.56 19.90
N SER A 57 11.05 2.87 21.04
CA SER A 57 9.58 2.85 21.15
C SER A 57 8.87 3.79 20.17
N MET A 58 9.48 4.93 19.83
CA MET A 58 8.90 5.86 18.85
C MET A 58 9.04 5.32 17.44
N GLU A 59 10.18 4.72 17.11
CA GLU A 59 10.40 4.08 15.81
C GLU A 59 9.46 2.89 15.60
N ARG A 60 9.29 2.03 16.62
CA ARG A 60 8.29 0.95 16.55
C ARG A 60 6.89 1.49 16.31
N LYS A 61 6.47 2.53 17.04
CA LYS A 61 5.13 3.14 16.86
C LYS A 61 4.94 3.77 15.48
N TYR A 62 6.00 4.34 14.90
CA TYR A 62 5.96 4.84 13.54
C TYR A 62 5.66 3.70 12.56
N TRP A 63 6.39 2.59 12.64
CA TRP A 63 6.18 1.45 11.76
C TRP A 63 4.84 0.74 11.99
N GLU A 64 4.36 0.69 13.24
CA GLU A 64 3.00 0.22 13.57
C GLU A 64 1.94 1.06 12.82
N GLY A 65 2.06 2.40 12.90
CA GLY A 65 1.16 3.30 12.17
C GLY A 65 1.27 3.17 10.65
N GLN A 66 2.46 2.91 10.11
CA GLN A 66 2.66 2.66 8.68
C GLN A 66 1.93 1.39 8.23
N VAL A 67 2.04 0.29 8.98
CA VAL A 67 1.33 -0.97 8.70
C VAL A 67 -0.18 -0.76 8.76
N ASP A 68 -0.69 -0.07 9.79
CA ASP A 68 -2.12 0.25 9.92
C ASP A 68 -2.64 1.06 8.73
N ALA A 69 -1.93 2.12 8.34
CA ALA A 69 -2.31 2.97 7.23
C ALA A 69 -2.34 2.22 5.89
N LEU A 70 -1.30 1.42 5.61
CA LEU A 70 -1.24 0.61 4.40
C LEU A 70 -2.34 -0.45 4.36
N THR A 71 -2.65 -1.07 5.50
CA THR A 71 -3.74 -2.03 5.64
C THR A 71 -5.10 -1.38 5.36
N HIS A 72 -5.36 -0.20 5.91
CA HIS A 72 -6.60 0.54 5.64
C HIS A 72 -6.75 0.90 4.16
N LEU A 73 -5.67 1.36 3.52
CA LEU A 73 -5.69 1.64 2.08
C LEU A 73 -5.93 0.39 1.26
N TYR A 74 -5.30 -0.73 1.62
CA TYR A 74 -5.50 -2.02 0.97
C TYR A 74 -6.96 -2.46 1.04
N SER A 75 -7.59 -2.42 2.22
CA SER A 75 -9.02 -2.71 2.38
C SER A 75 -9.89 -1.78 1.54
N LEU A 76 -9.59 -0.47 1.54
CA LEU A 76 -10.33 0.50 0.75
C LEU A 76 -10.25 0.22 -0.75
N THR A 77 -9.11 -0.28 -1.27
CA THR A 77 -9.02 -0.67 -2.69
C THR A 77 -10.01 -1.79 -3.03
N TYR A 78 -10.20 -2.78 -2.13
CA TYR A 78 -11.20 -3.83 -2.32
C TYR A 78 -12.61 -3.27 -2.37
N ASP A 79 -12.99 -2.45 -1.39
CA ASP A 79 -14.34 -1.87 -1.30
C ASP A 79 -14.66 -1.03 -2.54
N LEU A 80 -13.69 -0.24 -3.02
CA LEU A 80 -13.83 0.57 -4.23
C LEU A 80 -13.97 -0.30 -5.48
N SER A 81 -13.16 -1.35 -5.64
CA SER A 81 -13.27 -2.28 -6.77
C SER A 81 -14.67 -2.90 -6.83
N PHE A 82 -15.19 -3.38 -5.70
CA PHE A 82 -16.54 -3.97 -5.66
C PHE A 82 -17.64 -2.93 -5.94
N ALA A 83 -17.53 -1.72 -5.40
CA ALA A 83 -18.50 -0.66 -5.66
C ALA A 83 -18.52 -0.24 -7.14
N ILE A 84 -17.36 -0.17 -7.80
CA ILE A 84 -17.25 0.14 -9.22
C ILE A 84 -17.87 -0.98 -10.06
N MET A 85 -17.54 -2.25 -9.77
CA MET A 85 -18.13 -3.40 -10.46
C MET A 85 -19.66 -3.42 -10.33
N ALA A 86 -20.19 -3.13 -9.13
CA ALA A 86 -21.63 -3.08 -8.90
C ALA A 86 -22.31 -1.95 -9.69
N ARG A 87 -21.67 -0.78 -9.82
CA ARG A 87 -22.17 0.33 -10.65
C ARG A 87 -22.21 -0.07 -12.12
N GLU A 88 -21.11 -0.61 -12.65
CA GLU A 88 -21.00 -1.02 -14.05
C GLU A 88 -22.03 -2.09 -14.41
N ALA A 89 -22.26 -3.07 -13.52
CA ALA A 89 -23.30 -4.08 -13.72
C ALA A 89 -24.73 -3.49 -13.74
N ASN A 90 -24.99 -2.38 -13.04
CA ASN A 90 -26.30 -1.71 -13.06
C ASN A 90 -26.48 -0.83 -14.30
N ASP A 91 -25.39 -0.29 -14.86
CA ASP A 91 -25.41 0.53 -16.08
C ASP A 91 -25.59 -0.34 -17.35
N GLU A 92 -25.35 -1.66 -17.25
CA GLU A 92 -25.55 -2.65 -18.33
C GLU A 92 -26.98 -3.24 -18.40
N VAL A 93 -27.89 -2.86 -17.49
CA VAL A 93 -29.30 -3.31 -17.41
C VAL A 93 -30.26 -2.21 -17.87
#